data_AF-X1LQQ6-F1
#
_entry.id   AF-X1LQQ6-F1
#
_cell.length_a   1.000
_cell.length_b   1.000
_cell.length_c   1.000
_cell.angle_alpha   90.00
_cell.angle_beta   90.00
_cell.angle_gamma   90.00
#
_symmetry.space_group_name_H-M   'P 1'
#
loop_
_entity.id
_entity.type
_entity.pdbx_description
1 polymer ?
#
loop_
_entity_poly.entity_id
_entity_poly.type
_entity_poly.pdbx_seq_one_letter_code
_entity_poly.pdbx_strand_id
1 'polypeptide(L)'
;MAEQSEQQKFAVLIDGDNAQASLLPEILAEVSKVGLITIKRIYGDWTTTSMNSWKESLHKYAIQPIQQFRYTVGKNATDSAMIIDAMDLLYSNDVDGFC
;
A
#
# COMPACT_ATOMS: atom_id res chain seq x y z
N MET A 1 -13.50 -34.41 -0.80
CA MET A 1 -13.43 -33.04 -0.27
C MET A 1 -12.39 -32.35 -1.13
N ALA A 2 -12.77 -31.44 -2.02
CA ALA A 2 -11.79 -30.73 -2.82
C ALA A 2 -11.01 -29.80 -1.91
N GLU A 3 -9.69 -29.92 -1.88
CA GLU A 3 -8.83 -28.91 -1.26
C GLU A 3 -9.06 -27.61 -2.03
N GLN A 4 -9.76 -26.66 -1.41
CA GLN A 4 -9.71 -25.28 -1.87
C GLN A 4 -8.28 -24.81 -1.58
N SER A 5 -7.45 -24.69 -2.61
CA SER A 5 -6.18 -24.01 -2.49
C SER A 5 -6.46 -22.60 -2.00
N GLU A 6 -6.06 -22.28 -0.76
CA GLU A 6 -6.19 -20.94 -0.21
C GLU A 6 -5.46 -19.97 -1.16
N GLN A 7 -6.18 -18.96 -1.65
CA GLN A 7 -5.55 -17.91 -2.46
C GLN A 7 -4.54 -17.17 -1.58
N GLN A 8 -3.30 -17.06 -2.08
CA GLN A 8 -2.25 -16.28 -1.43
C GLN A 8 -2.74 -14.84 -1.20
N LYS A 9 -2.55 -14.33 0.00
CA LYS A 9 -2.95 -12.99 0.43
C LYS A 9 -1.79 -12.03 0.27
N PHE A 10 -2.02 -10.89 -0.35
CA PHE A 10 -0.98 -9.88 -0.59
C PHE A 10 -1.32 -8.55 0.11
N ALA A 11 -0.29 -7.91 0.67
CA ALA A 11 -0.31 -6.51 1.04
C ALA A 11 0.31 -5.65 -0.07
N VAL A 12 -0.38 -4.58 -0.45
CA VAL A 12 0.13 -3.55 -1.37
C VAL A 12 0.45 -2.29 -0.55
N LEU A 13 1.72 -1.96 -0.42
CA LEU A 13 2.22 -0.85 0.38
C LEU A 13 2.89 0.19 -0.51
N ILE A 14 2.28 1.37 -0.62
CA ILE A 14 2.66 2.37 -1.62
C ILE A 14 3.25 3.60 -0.94
N ASP A 15 4.45 3.99 -1.35
CA ASP A 15 4.98 5.33 -1.04
C ASP A 15 4.29 6.37 -1.93
N GLY A 16 3.27 7.04 -1.39
CA GLY A 16 2.45 8.01 -2.12
C GLY A 16 3.18 9.31 -2.46
N ASP A 17 4.29 9.58 -1.77
CA ASP A 17 5.09 10.77 -2.05
C ASP A 17 6.05 10.56 -3.23
N ASN A 18 6.42 9.31 -3.52
CA ASN A 18 7.38 8.94 -4.57
C ASN A 18 6.76 8.15 -5.75
N ALA A 19 5.56 7.58 -5.58
CA ALA A 19 4.85 6.85 -6.62
C ALA A 19 3.86 7.73 -7.41
N GLN A 20 3.45 7.25 -8.59
CA GLN A 20 2.45 7.92 -9.43
C GLN A 20 1.09 7.24 -9.31
N ALA A 21 0.06 8.02 -8.96
CA ALA A 21 -1.32 7.53 -8.81
C ALA A 21 -1.89 6.88 -10.09
N SER A 22 -1.41 7.28 -11.27
CA SER A 22 -1.81 6.74 -12.57
C SER A 22 -1.47 5.26 -12.75
N LEU A 23 -0.40 4.76 -12.12
CA LEU A 23 0.06 3.37 -12.25
C LEU A 23 -0.65 2.40 -11.31
N LEU A 24 -1.35 2.92 -10.30
CA LEU A 24 -2.05 2.11 -9.31
C LEU A 24 -2.98 1.04 -9.91
N PRO A 25 -3.82 1.32 -10.92
CA PRO A 25 -4.73 0.32 -11.47
C PRO A 25 -3.98 -0.87 -12.10
N GLU A 26 -2.85 -0.59 -12.76
CA GLU A 26 -2.01 -1.60 -13.39
C GLU A 26 -1.34 -2.48 -12.33
N ILE A 27 -0.79 -1.87 -11.28
CA ILE A 27 -0.18 -2.60 -10.15
C ILE A 27 -1.21 -3.53 -9.48
N LEU A 28 -2.40 -3.01 -9.16
CA LEU A 28 -3.46 -3.82 -8.54
C LEU A 28 -3.90 -4.97 -9.47
N ALA A 29 -3.95 -4.74 -10.78
CA ALA A 29 -4.29 -5.77 -11.75
C ALA A 29 -3.21 -6.87 -11.81
N GLU A 30 -1.93 -6.52 -11.78
CA GLU A 30 -0.84 -7.50 -11.79
C GLU A 30 -0.83 -8.35 -10.51
N VAL A 31 -0.95 -7.74 -9.33
CA VAL A 31 -0.97 -8.49 -8.05
C VAL A 31 -2.20 -9.40 -7.98
N SER A 32 -3.35 -8.96 -8.50
CA SER A 32 -4.58 -9.76 -8.53
C SER A 32 -4.49 -11.01 -9.42
N LYS A 33 -3.50 -11.10 -10.33
CA LYS A 33 -3.24 -12.33 -11.10
C LYS A 33 -2.55 -13.41 -10.27
N VAL A 34 -1.82 -13.01 -9.23
CA VAL A 34 -1.02 -13.90 -8.39
C VAL A 34 -1.80 -14.30 -7.14
N GLY A 35 -2.56 -13.38 -6.54
CA GLY A 35 -3.31 -13.65 -5.32
C GLY A 35 -4.35 -12.61 -4.96
N LEU A 36 -4.94 -12.76 -3.78
CA LEU A 36 -5.94 -11.87 -3.23
C LEU A 36 -5.27 -10.70 -2.51
N ILE A 37 -5.55 -9.47 -2.93
CA ILE A 37 -5.10 -8.28 -2.22
C ILE A 37 -6.00 -8.03 -1.00
N THR A 38 -5.46 -8.23 0.20
CA THR A 38 -6.19 -8.06 1.46
C THR A 38 -5.89 -6.72 2.13
N ILE A 39 -4.70 -6.16 1.90
CA ILE A 39 -4.26 -4.89 2.47
C ILE A 39 -3.79 -3.97 1.35
N LYS A 40 -4.26 -2.72 1.39
CA LYS A 40 -3.83 -1.64 0.48
C LYS A 40 -3.62 -0.38 1.29
N ARG A 41 -2.39 0.10 1.34
CA ARG A 41 -2.02 1.31 2.09
C ARG A 41 -1.19 2.25 1.21
N ILE A 42 -1.47 3.55 1.32
CA ILE A 42 -0.63 4.60 0.75
C ILE A 42 -0.09 5.46 1.89
N TYR A 43 1.23 5.54 2.00
CA TYR A 43 1.93 6.34 3.00
C TYR A 43 2.31 7.69 2.41
N GLY A 44 2.13 8.75 3.18
CA GLY A 44 2.69 10.05 2.83
C GLY A 44 2.12 11.20 3.64
N ASP A 45 2.53 12.41 3.28
CA ASP A 45 2.03 13.62 3.95
C ASP A 45 0.78 14.16 3.24
N TRP A 46 -0.40 13.68 3.65
CA TRP A 46 -1.70 14.06 3.09
C TRP A 46 -2.09 15.52 3.34
N THR A 47 -1.28 16.30 4.06
CA THR A 47 -1.45 17.75 4.16
C THR A 47 -0.87 18.50 2.95
N THR A 48 -0.06 17.82 2.13
CA THR A 48 0.59 18.39 0.96
C THR A 48 -0.27 18.30 -0.30
N THR A 49 -0.05 19.22 -1.24
CA THR A 49 -0.79 19.24 -2.52
C THR A 49 -0.42 18.10 -3.46
N SER A 50 0.78 17.52 -3.32
CA SER A 50 1.22 16.34 -4.10
C SER A 50 0.32 15.13 -3.87
N MET A 51 -0.27 15.00 -2.67
CA MET A 51 -1.17 13.90 -2.35
C MET A 51 -2.58 14.04 -2.94
N ASN A 52 -2.92 15.18 -3.54
CA ASN A 52 -4.25 15.40 -4.12
C ASN A 52 -4.58 14.42 -5.27
N SER A 53 -3.56 14.00 -6.04
CA SER A 53 -3.72 13.04 -7.14
C SER A 53 -4.21 11.66 -6.68
N TRP A 54 -3.97 11.31 -5.42
CA TRP A 54 -4.37 10.03 -4.84
C TRP A 54 -5.80 10.01 -4.29
N LYS A 55 -6.44 11.16 -4.08
CA LYS A 55 -7.74 11.27 -3.40
C LYS A 55 -8.83 10.46 -4.09
N GLU A 56 -8.91 10.52 -5.42
CA GLU A 56 -9.86 9.74 -6.20
C GLU A 56 -9.60 8.23 -6.07
N SER A 57 -8.33 7.85 -6.03
CA SER A 57 -7.89 6.45 -5.91
C SER A 57 -8.24 5.82 -4.55
N LEU A 58 -8.21 6.59 -3.46
CA LEU A 58 -8.51 6.08 -2.12
C LEU A 58 -9.88 5.41 -2.04
N HIS A 59 -10.93 6.14 -2.43
CA HIS A 59 -12.29 5.62 -2.38
C HIS A 59 -12.54 4.59 -3.48
N LYS A 60 -12.04 4.83 -4.69
CA LYS A 60 -12.27 3.94 -5.84
C LYS A 60 -11.70 2.54 -5.61
N TYR A 61 -10.53 2.45 -4.98
CA TYR A 61 -9.83 1.18 -4.78
C TYR A 61 -9.82 0.71 -3.33
N ALA A 62 -10.58 1.37 -2.43
CA ALA A 62 -10.62 1.08 -1.00
C ALA A 62 -9.20 0.99 -0.40
N ILE A 63 -8.41 2.05 -0.59
CA ILE A 63 -7.04 2.14 -0.09
C ILE A 63 -7.05 2.95 1.19
N GLN A 64 -6.35 2.46 2.20
CA GLN A 64 -6.19 3.16 3.47
C GLN A 64 -5.06 4.20 3.36
N PRO A 65 -5.34 5.50 3.55
CA PRO A 65 -4.28 6.49 3.67
C PRO A 65 -3.58 6.38 5.04
N ILE A 66 -2.25 6.37 5.03
CA ILE A 66 -1.41 6.44 6.23
C ILE A 66 -0.69 7.79 6.24
N GLN A 67 -1.04 8.64 7.21
CA GLN A 67 -0.46 9.97 7.36
C GLN A 67 0.92 9.89 8.00
N GLN A 68 1.91 10.50 7.35
CA GLN A 68 3.25 10.71 7.89
C GLN A 68 3.69 12.15 7.66
N PHE A 69 3.83 12.91 8.75
CA PHE A 69 4.25 14.31 8.67
C PHE A 69 5.73 14.41 8.30
N ARG A 70 6.03 15.21 7.28
CA ARG A 70 7.40 15.47 6.85
C ARG A 70 7.90 16.78 7.48
N TYR A 71 8.73 16.68 8.52
CA TYR A 71 9.32 17.87 9.16
C TYR A 71 10.41 18.54 8.33
N THR A 72 11.08 17.80 7.44
CA THR A 72 12.09 18.31 6.52
C THR A 72 12.07 17.48 5.24
N VAL A 73 12.13 18.14 4.08
CA VAL A 73 12.22 17.48 2.78
C VAL A 73 13.53 16.68 2.69
N GLY A 74 13.46 15.42 2.23
CA GLY A 74 14.62 14.54 2.07
C GLY A 74 14.95 13.64 3.28
N LYS A 75 14.05 13.53 4.27
CA LYS A 75 14.15 12.53 5.33
C LYS A 75 13.21 11.35 5.08
N ASN A 76 13.65 10.17 5.51
CA ASN A 76 13.01 8.87 5.23
C ASN A 76 11.85 8.54 6.19
N ALA A 77 11.03 9.53 6.57
CA ALA A 77 9.95 9.33 7.54
C ALA A 77 8.85 8.41 6.98
N THR A 78 8.44 8.66 5.72
CA THR A 78 7.49 7.81 4.99
C THR A 78 8.04 6.38 4.84
N ASP A 79 9.31 6.23 4.43
CA ASP A 79 9.95 4.91 4.28
C ASP A 79 10.01 4.15 5.60
N SER A 80 10.38 4.82 6.69
CA SER A 80 10.49 4.19 8.01
C SER A 80 9.13 3.70 8.49
N ALA A 81 8.07 4.48 8.31
CA ALA A 81 6.72 4.08 8.67
C ALA A 81 6.25 2.87 7.83
N MET A 82 6.53 2.89 6.52
CA MET A 82 6.18 1.79 5.62
C MET A 82 6.93 0.50 5.95
N ILE A 83 8.22 0.58 6.30
CA ILE A 83 9.03 -0.58 6.71
C ILE A 83 8.52 -1.17 8.03
N ILE A 84 8.19 -0.33 9.01
CA ILE A 84 7.64 -0.79 10.30
C ILE A 84 6.33 -1.54 10.07
N ASP A 85 5.42 -0.96 9.28
CA ASP A 85 4.13 -1.59 9.00
C ASP A 85 4.29 -2.88 8.18
N ALA A 86 5.21 -2.92 7.21
CA ALA A 86 5.54 -4.14 6.49
C ALA A 86 6.06 -5.26 7.42
N MET A 87 6.90 -4.91 8.40
CA MET A 87 7.40 -5.84 9.40
C MET A 87 6.26 -6.34 10.31
N ASP A 88 5.39 -5.46 10.78
CA ASP A 88 4.24 -5.83 11.61
C ASP A 88 3.30 -6.80 10.87
N LEU A 89 3.03 -6.55 9.59
CA LEU A 89 2.23 -7.43 8.73
C LEU A 89 2.91 -8.77 8.45
N LEU A 90 4.23 -8.79 8.34
CA LEU A 90 5.00 -10.03 8.18
C LEU A 90 4.93 -10.87 9.47
N TYR A 91 5.05 -10.24 10.64
CA TYR A 91 5.03 -10.93 11.93
C TYR A 91 3.63 -11.34 12.39
N SER A 92 2.57 -10.66 11.93
CA SER A 92 1.19 -11.04 12.22
C SER A 92 0.71 -12.26 11.42
N ASN A 93 1.48 -12.69 10.41
CA ASN A 93 1.14 -13.79 9.51
C ASN A 93 -0.20 -13.55 8.77
N ASP A 94 -0.54 -12.27 8.52
CA ASP A 94 -1.79 -11.86 7.84
C ASP A 94 -1.69 -11.93 6.31
N VAL A 95 -0.46 -11.99 5.76
CA VAL A 95 -0.18 -11.99 4.32
C VAL A 95 0.91 -12.97 3.94
N ASP A 96 0.82 -13.47 2.71
CA ASP A 96 1.76 -14.39 2.07
C ASP A 96 2.79 -13.66 1.18
N GLY A 97 2.58 -12.36 0.92
CA GLY A 97 3.48 -11.56 0.10
C GLY A 97 3.20 -10.06 0.12
N PHE A 98 4.14 -9.30 -0.44
CA PHE A 98 4.13 -7.84 -0.50
C PHE A 98 4.32 -7.34 -1.94
N CYS A 99 3.75 -6.19 -2.26
CA CYS A 99 3.96 -5.43 -3.49
C CYS A 99 4.04 -3.94 -3.20
#